data_AF-A0A9N9XQE3-F1
#
_entry.id   AF-A0A9N9XQE3-F1
#
_cell.length_a   1.000
_cell.length_b   1.000
_cell.length_c   1.000
_cell.angle_alpha   90.00
_cell.angle_beta   90.00
_cell.angle_gamma   90.00
#
_symmetry.space_group_name_H-M   'P 1'
#
loop_
_entity.id
_entity.type
_entity.pdbx_description
1 polymer ?
#
loop_
_entity_poly.entity_id
_entity_poly.type
_entity_poly.pdbx_seq_one_letter_code
_entity_poly.pdbx_strand_id
1 'polypeptide(L)'
;MVEQQRQRIEQEMTKMINDLDLQYLRKMQADMHRCAAACCDNKEVSLERVQKCVENCSARINMAQSYVQTELEQLQNKLQRCVMDCNDDVRVKMGPNPSQSEVDKFTAMFENCATKCVDKQLEYIPSLMKRMKSHLSKEQNT
;
A
#
# COMPACT_ATOMS: atom_id res chain seq x y z
N MET A 1 -9.28 -21.98 -0.41
CA MET A 1 -8.27 -21.48 0.54
C MET A 1 -7.66 -20.14 0.14
N VAL A 2 -7.66 -19.80 -1.16
CA VAL A 2 -7.20 -18.50 -1.68
C VAL A 2 -7.87 -17.28 -1.02
N GLU A 3 -9.18 -17.32 -0.79
CA GLU A 3 -9.91 -16.21 -0.16
C GLU A 3 -9.43 -15.93 1.27
N GLN A 4 -9.10 -16.98 2.04
CA GLN A 4 -8.52 -16.81 3.37
C GLN A 4 -7.13 -16.15 3.29
N GLN A 5 -6.33 -16.53 2.31
CA GLN A 5 -5.00 -15.95 2.08
C GLN A 5 -5.10 -14.47 1.70
N ARG A 6 -6.09 -14.12 0.87
CA ARG A 6 -6.41 -12.74 0.52
C ARG A 6 -6.81 -11.92 1.76
N GLN A 7 -7.71 -12.43 2.58
CA GLN A 7 -8.14 -11.75 3.80
C GLN A 7 -6.99 -11.51 4.78
N ARG A 8 -6.06 -12.48 4.93
CA ARG A 8 -4.87 -12.33 5.79
C ARG A 8 -4.04 -11.11 5.39
N ILE A 9 -3.71 -10.98 4.11
CA ILE A 9 -2.88 -9.88 3.64
C ILE A 9 -3.62 -8.54 3.66
N GLU A 10 -4.91 -8.53 3.30
CA GLU A 10 -5.75 -7.32 3.38
C GLU A 10 -5.81 -6.79 4.82
N GLN A 11 -6.02 -7.67 5.81
CA GLN A 11 -6.05 -7.28 7.23
C GLN A 11 -4.73 -6.66 7.70
N GLU A 12 -3.59 -7.25 7.36
CA GLU A 12 -2.28 -6.70 7.75
C GLU A 12 -1.97 -5.39 7.03
N MET A 13 -2.36 -5.26 5.76
CA MET A 13 -2.25 -3.99 5.03
C MET A 13 -3.13 -2.90 5.65
N THR A 14 -4.37 -3.21 6.01
CA THR A 14 -5.27 -2.25 6.69
C THR A 14 -4.72 -1.81 8.04
N LYS A 15 -4.19 -2.74 8.85
CA LYS A 15 -3.54 -2.40 10.13
C LYS A 15 -2.37 -1.45 9.91
N MET A 16 -1.52 -1.73 8.93
CA MET A 16 -0.38 -0.90 8.61
C MET A 16 -0.81 0.52 8.18
N ILE A 17 -1.80 0.64 7.30
CA ILE A 17 -2.33 1.95 6.85
C ILE A 17 -2.90 2.73 8.04
N ASN A 18 -3.73 2.09 8.87
CA ASN A 18 -4.31 2.74 10.05
C ASN A 18 -3.24 3.24 11.01
N ASP A 19 -2.17 2.47 11.20
CA ASP A 19 -1.08 2.86 12.09
C ASP A 19 -0.28 4.05 11.55
N LEU A 20 0.00 4.08 10.25
CA LEU A 20 0.65 5.22 9.59
C LEU A 20 -0.24 6.48 9.65
N ASP A 21 -1.54 6.32 9.46
CA ASP A 21 -2.50 7.42 9.55
C ASP A 21 -2.52 8.03 10.95
N LEU A 22 -2.73 7.19 11.97
CA LEU A 22 -2.86 7.62 13.36
C LEU A 22 -1.58 8.27 13.90
N GLN A 23 -0.41 7.74 13.54
CA GLN A 23 0.86 8.26 14.04
C GLN A 23 1.37 9.47 13.24
N TYR A 24 1.09 9.52 11.92
CA TYR A 24 1.76 10.48 11.04
C TYR A 24 0.81 11.30 10.17
N LEU A 25 0.06 10.64 9.29
CA LEU A 25 -0.62 11.33 8.18
C LEU A 25 -1.76 12.23 8.66
N ARG A 26 -2.54 11.80 9.65
CA ARG A 26 -3.67 12.59 10.16
C ARG A 26 -3.24 13.91 10.78
N LYS A 27 -2.09 13.93 11.46
CA LYS A 27 -1.51 15.17 12.00
C LYS A 27 -1.07 16.10 10.87
N MET A 28 -0.32 15.57 9.90
CA MET A 28 0.12 16.33 8.72
C MET A 28 -1.07 16.94 7.94
N GLN A 29 -2.17 16.19 7.79
CA GLN A 29 -3.42 16.68 7.19
C GLN A 29 -4.03 17.82 8.00
N ALA A 30 -4.12 17.68 9.33
CA ALA A 30 -4.65 18.73 10.18
C ALA A 30 -3.82 20.02 10.09
N ASP A 31 -2.50 19.91 10.05
CA ASP A 31 -1.58 21.05 9.91
C ASP A 31 -1.70 21.71 8.53
N MET A 32 -1.82 20.92 7.47
CA MET A 32 -2.11 21.40 6.12
C MET A 32 -3.41 22.21 6.06
N HIS A 33 -4.49 21.70 6.64
CA HIS A 33 -5.78 22.40 6.64
C HIS A 33 -5.75 23.71 7.44
N ARG A 34 -5.08 23.74 8.59
CA ARG A 34 -4.89 24.97 9.37
C ARG A 34 -4.08 26.01 8.60
N CYS A 35 -3.00 25.58 7.95
CA CYS A 35 -2.17 26.43 7.09
C CYS A 35 -3.00 27.02 5.94
N ALA A 36 -3.77 26.19 5.23
CA ALA A 36 -4.61 26.62 4.12
C ALA A 36 -5.71 27.60 4.57
N ALA A 37 -6.33 27.38 5.73
CA ALA A 37 -7.29 28.31 6.31
C ALA A 37 -6.66 29.69 6.55
N ALA A 38 -5.47 29.74 7.16
CA ALA A 38 -4.75 30.99 7.40
C ALA A 38 -4.37 31.72 6.08
N CYS A 39 -4.05 30.99 5.00
CA CYS A 39 -3.85 31.58 3.68
C CYS A 39 -5.14 32.28 3.18
N CYS A 40 -6.29 31.64 3.35
CA CYS A 40 -7.59 32.14 2.88
C CYS A 40 -8.13 33.31 3.71
N ASP A 41 -7.77 33.41 4.99
CA ASP A 41 -8.17 34.51 5.87
C ASP A 41 -7.44 35.83 5.53
N ASN A 42 -6.34 35.77 4.78
CA ASN A 42 -5.58 36.95 4.39
C ASN A 42 -6.26 37.72 3.24
N LYS A 43 -6.89 38.85 3.58
CA LYS A 43 -7.60 39.73 2.63
C LYS A 43 -6.72 40.75 1.92
N GLU A 44 -5.43 40.83 2.26
CA GLU A 44 -4.50 41.85 1.75
C GLU A 44 -3.70 41.38 0.54
N VAL A 45 -3.64 40.07 0.30
CA VAL A 45 -2.89 39.48 -0.83
C VAL A 45 -3.81 39.14 -2.01
N SER A 46 -3.22 39.09 -3.21
CA SER A 46 -3.96 38.70 -4.42
C SER A 46 -4.39 37.22 -4.38
N LEU A 47 -5.43 36.90 -5.16
CA LEU A 47 -5.93 35.52 -5.33
C LEU A 47 -4.81 34.53 -5.68
N GLU A 48 -3.94 34.88 -6.62
CA GLU A 48 -2.82 34.02 -7.06
C GLU A 48 -1.87 33.68 -5.90
N ARG A 49 -1.59 34.67 -5.03
CA ARG A 49 -0.73 34.45 -3.85
C ARG A 49 -1.40 33.55 -2.81
N VAL A 50 -2.72 33.69 -2.62
CA VAL A 50 -3.48 32.78 -1.74
C VAL A 50 -3.44 31.35 -2.28
N GLN A 51 -3.69 31.15 -3.57
CA GLN A 51 -3.66 29.83 -4.19
C GLN A 51 -2.28 29.17 -4.03
N LYS A 52 -1.21 29.88 -4.33
CA LYS A 52 0.16 29.38 -4.13
C LYS A 52 0.47 29.06 -2.66
N CYS A 53 -0.05 29.85 -1.72
CA CYS A 53 0.07 29.57 -0.28
C CYS A 53 -0.60 28.24 0.09
N VAL A 54 -1.84 28.01 -0.38
CA VAL A 54 -2.59 26.76 -0.16
C VAL A 54 -1.87 25.56 -0.79
N GLU A 55 -1.37 25.70 -2.01
CA GLU A 55 -0.58 24.65 -2.67
C GLU A 55 0.64 24.26 -1.83
N ASN A 56 1.39 25.24 -1.33
CA ASN A 56 2.55 25.02 -0.47
C ASN A 56 2.17 24.31 0.85
N CYS A 57 1.02 24.65 1.45
CA CYS A 57 0.53 23.96 2.65
C CYS A 57 0.31 22.45 2.40
N SER A 58 -0.09 22.08 1.18
CA SER A 58 -0.37 20.68 0.80
C SER A 58 0.85 19.88 0.36
N ALA A 59 1.94 20.55 -0.02
CA ALA A 59 3.10 19.90 -0.63
C ALA A 59 3.64 18.73 0.22
N ARG A 60 3.81 18.94 1.53
CA ARG A 60 4.37 17.93 2.43
C ARG A 60 3.49 16.70 2.59
N ILE A 61 2.19 16.89 2.84
CA ILE A 61 1.27 15.76 2.99
C ILE A 61 1.13 14.99 1.67
N ASN A 62 1.13 15.69 0.53
CA ASN A 62 1.06 15.04 -0.78
C ASN A 62 2.30 14.17 -1.03
N MET A 63 3.50 14.65 -0.69
CA MET A 63 4.73 13.85 -0.76
C MET A 63 4.67 12.62 0.15
N ALA A 64 4.26 12.80 1.40
CA ALA A 64 4.11 11.71 2.37
C ALA A 64 3.11 10.64 1.91
N GLN A 65 1.94 11.06 1.41
CA GLN A 65 0.91 10.16 0.88
C GLN A 65 1.38 9.42 -0.37
N SER A 66 2.02 10.13 -1.32
CA SER A 66 2.56 9.53 -2.54
C SER A 66 3.62 8.47 -2.22
N TYR A 67 4.48 8.74 -1.23
CA TYR A 67 5.47 7.76 -0.79
C TYR A 67 4.83 6.50 -0.20
N VAL A 68 3.87 6.65 0.72
CA VAL A 68 3.13 5.50 1.30
C VAL A 68 2.41 4.71 0.22
N GLN A 69 1.73 5.39 -0.70
CA GLN A 69 1.04 4.75 -1.82
C GLN A 69 2.01 3.94 -2.69
N THR A 70 3.17 4.50 -3.03
CA THR A 70 4.21 3.82 -3.83
C THR A 70 4.70 2.53 -3.15
N GLU A 71 4.95 2.58 -1.84
CA GLU A 71 5.40 1.42 -1.06
C GLU A 71 4.32 0.31 -0.98
N LEU A 72 3.05 0.70 -0.87
CA LEU A 72 1.90 -0.24 -0.91
C LEU A 72 1.71 -0.87 -2.28
N GLU A 73 1.79 -0.08 -3.35
CA GLU A 73 1.70 -0.58 -4.73
C GLU A 73 2.82 -1.59 -5.03
N GLN A 74 4.04 -1.33 -4.56
CA GLN A 74 5.14 -2.28 -4.69
C GLN A 74 4.87 -3.61 -3.97
N LEU A 75 4.28 -3.57 -2.78
CA LEU A 75 3.87 -4.77 -2.05
C LEU A 75 2.82 -5.57 -2.84
N GLN A 76 1.77 -4.89 -3.32
CA GLN A 76 0.72 -5.51 -4.13
C GLN A 76 1.25 -6.12 -5.43
N ASN A 77 2.11 -5.39 -6.14
CA ASN A 77 2.72 -5.84 -7.39
C ASN A 77 3.64 -7.06 -7.18
N LYS A 78 4.31 -7.17 -6.03
CA LYS A 78 5.11 -8.36 -5.68
C LYS A 78 4.21 -9.57 -5.41
N LEU A 79 3.11 -9.37 -4.69
CA LEU A 79 2.14 -10.43 -4.44
C LEU A 79 1.50 -10.93 -5.74
N GLN A 80 0.98 -10.02 -6.56
CA GLN A 80 0.28 -10.35 -7.80
C GLN A 80 1.19 -11.14 -8.76
N ARG A 81 2.45 -10.70 -8.92
CA ARG A 81 3.43 -11.43 -9.74
C ARG A 81 3.70 -12.84 -9.19
N CYS A 82 3.92 -12.97 -7.88
CA CYS A 82 4.15 -14.28 -7.26
C CYS A 82 2.97 -15.25 -7.50
N VAL A 83 1.73 -14.78 -7.34
CA VAL A 83 0.54 -15.61 -7.59
C VAL A 83 0.37 -15.94 -9.07
N MET A 84 0.73 -15.03 -9.97
CA MET A 84 0.74 -15.27 -11.42
C MET A 84 1.74 -16.37 -11.79
N ASP A 85 2.96 -16.32 -11.23
CA ASP A 85 3.99 -17.36 -11.42
C ASP A 85 3.47 -18.73 -10.96
N CYS A 86 2.77 -18.80 -9.82
CA CYS A 86 2.13 -20.02 -9.34
C CYS A 86 1.11 -20.60 -10.34
N ASN A 87 0.31 -19.73 -10.96
CA ASN A 87 -0.69 -20.14 -11.95
C ASN A 87 -0.01 -20.66 -13.23
N ASP A 88 1.03 -19.98 -13.69
CA ASP A 88 1.76 -20.36 -14.90
C ASP A 88 2.48 -21.70 -14.71
N ASP A 89 3.13 -21.91 -13.57
CA ASP A 89 3.75 -23.19 -13.20
C ASP A 89 2.77 -24.37 -13.21
N VAL A 90 1.53 -24.12 -12.77
CA VAL A 90 0.47 -25.12 -12.76
C VAL A 90 -0.04 -25.40 -14.18
N ARG A 91 -0.26 -24.35 -14.99
CA ARG A 91 -0.69 -24.49 -16.39
C ARG A 91 0.30 -25.29 -17.22
N VAL A 92 1.60 -25.04 -17.04
CA VAL A 92 2.67 -25.77 -17.75
C VAL A 92 2.62 -27.27 -17.44
N LYS A 93 2.31 -27.65 -16.19
CA LYS A 93 2.28 -29.06 -15.76
C LYS A 93 1.00 -29.78 -16.12
N MET A 94 -0.12 -29.07 -16.23
CA MET A 94 -1.45 -29.66 -16.40
C MET A 94 -1.74 -30.13 -17.83
N GLY A 95 -1.14 -29.48 -18.84
CA GLY A 95 -1.41 -29.81 -20.24
C GLY A 95 -2.85 -29.46 -20.68
N PRO A 96 -3.22 -29.75 -21.95
CA PRO A 96 -4.45 -29.22 -22.54
C PRO A 96 -5.74 -29.97 -22.16
N ASN A 97 -5.68 -31.23 -21.71
CA ASN A 97 -6.86 -32.06 -21.41
C ASN A 97 -6.68 -32.84 -20.10
N PRO A 98 -6.69 -32.17 -18.94
CA PRO A 98 -6.53 -32.83 -17.65
C PRO A 98 -7.78 -33.63 -17.26
N SER A 99 -7.57 -34.78 -16.62
CA SER A 99 -8.63 -35.49 -15.88
C SER A 99 -9.05 -34.70 -14.64
N GLN A 100 -10.23 -35.00 -14.07
CA GLN A 100 -10.68 -34.34 -12.84
C GLN A 100 -9.68 -34.50 -11.68
N SER A 101 -9.08 -35.68 -11.53
CA SER A 101 -8.06 -35.93 -10.50
C SER A 101 -6.81 -35.07 -10.70
N GLU A 102 -6.43 -34.77 -11.94
CA GLU A 102 -5.32 -33.86 -12.24
C GLU A 102 -5.71 -32.43 -11.91
N VAL A 103 -6.91 -31.99 -12.27
CA VAL A 103 -7.43 -30.66 -11.92
C VAL A 103 -7.40 -30.43 -10.40
N ASP A 104 -7.86 -31.40 -9.61
CA ASP A 104 -7.87 -31.30 -8.15
C ASP A 104 -6.45 -31.23 -7.58
N LYS A 105 -5.55 -32.10 -8.07
CA LYS A 105 -4.12 -32.11 -7.69
C LYS A 105 -3.46 -30.76 -7.98
N PHE A 106 -3.67 -30.23 -9.18
CA PHE A 106 -3.05 -28.99 -9.61
C PHE A 106 -3.66 -27.75 -8.94
N THR A 107 -4.95 -27.79 -8.60
CA THR A 107 -5.60 -26.77 -7.77
C THR A 107 -4.94 -26.71 -6.39
N ALA A 108 -4.74 -27.86 -5.74
CA ALA A 108 -4.04 -27.92 -4.46
C ALA A 108 -2.58 -27.43 -4.58
N MET A 109 -1.89 -27.72 -5.68
CA MET A 109 -0.55 -27.18 -5.93
C MET A 109 -0.55 -25.65 -6.06
N PHE A 110 -1.51 -25.08 -6.79
CA PHE A 110 -1.69 -23.64 -6.90
C PHE A 110 -1.96 -23.00 -5.53
N GLU A 111 -2.90 -23.53 -4.76
CA GLU A 111 -3.26 -22.99 -3.45
C GLU A 111 -2.09 -23.01 -2.46
N ASN A 112 -1.30 -24.08 -2.46
CA ASN A 112 -0.10 -24.18 -1.64
C ASN A 112 0.98 -23.16 -2.07
N CYS A 113 1.14 -22.93 -3.37
CA CYS A 113 2.06 -21.91 -3.89
C CYS A 113 1.59 -20.49 -3.52
N ALA A 114 0.31 -20.17 -3.73
CA ALA A 114 -0.27 -18.88 -3.40
C ALA A 114 -0.17 -18.57 -1.90
N THR A 115 -0.31 -19.58 -1.03
CA THR A 115 -0.11 -19.44 0.41
C THR A 115 1.31 -18.97 0.74
N LYS A 116 2.34 -19.57 0.12
CA LYS A 116 3.74 -19.16 0.29
C LYS A 116 3.99 -17.73 -0.21
N CYS A 117 3.32 -17.31 -1.28
CA CYS A 117 3.39 -15.93 -1.77
C CYS A 117 2.91 -14.93 -0.72
N VAL A 118 1.77 -15.23 -0.07
CA VAL A 118 1.22 -14.40 1.00
C VAL A 118 2.13 -14.41 2.22
N ASP A 119 2.58 -15.58 2.68
CA ASP A 119 3.47 -15.69 3.85
C ASP A 119 4.75 -14.85 3.66
N LYS A 120 5.36 -14.91 2.47
CA LYS A 120 6.52 -14.07 2.13
C LYS A 120 6.24 -12.56 2.19
N GLN A 121 5.05 -12.13 1.78
CA GLN A 121 4.67 -10.72 1.91
C GLN A 121 4.41 -10.34 3.37
N LEU A 122 3.76 -11.21 4.15
CA LEU A 122 3.52 -10.99 5.58
C LEU A 122 4.83 -10.85 6.36
N GLU A 123 5.85 -11.66 6.06
CA GLU A 123 7.19 -11.55 6.64
C GLU A 123 7.88 -10.22 6.26
N TYR A 124 7.58 -9.68 5.08
CA TYR A 124 8.17 -8.43 4.60
C TYR A 124 7.51 -7.18 5.19
N ILE A 125 6.20 -7.21 5.47
CA ILE A 125 5.39 -6.08 5.97
C ILE A 125 6.04 -5.35 7.17
N PRO A 126 6.54 -6.04 8.23
CA PRO A 126 7.17 -5.34 9.36
C PRO A 126 8.36 -4.47 8.96
N SER A 127 9.19 -4.97 8.03
CA SER A 127 10.35 -4.22 7.53
C SER A 127 9.93 -3.01 6.69
N LEU A 128 8.89 -3.18 5.87
CA LEU A 128 8.27 -2.16 5.04
C LEU A 128 7.69 -1.04 5.90
N MET A 129 6.93 -1.41 6.92
CA MET A 129 6.36 -0.51 7.90
C MET A 129 7.44 0.30 8.63
N LYS A 130 8.53 -0.34 9.08
CA LYS A 130 9.66 0.36 9.71
C LYS A 130 10.29 1.41 8.78
N ARG A 131 10.47 1.10 7.49
CA ARG A 131 11.00 2.06 6.51
C ARG A 131 10.03 3.23 6.32
N MET A 132 8.74 2.94 6.18
CA MET A 132 7.73 3.99 6.00
C MET A 132 7.66 4.95 7.18
N LYS A 133 7.62 4.41 8.41
CA LYS A 133 7.67 5.24 9.62
C LYS A 133 8.92 6.10 9.70
N SER A 134 10.08 5.54 9.37
CA SER A 134 11.35 6.28 9.36
C SER A 134 11.34 7.44 8.37
N HIS A 135 10.79 7.23 7.17
CA HIS A 135 10.63 8.29 6.18
C HIS A 135 9.66 9.38 6.66
N LEU A 136 8.45 9.00 7.08
CA LEU A 136 7.43 9.95 7.55
C LEU A 136 7.85 10.73 8.81
N SER A 137 8.65 10.14 9.68
CA SER A 137 9.20 10.82 10.86
C SER A 137 10.19 11.92 10.48
N LYS A 138 10.91 11.79 9.36
CA LYS A 138 11.80 12.83 8.86
C LYS A 138 11.01 14.00 8.27
N GLU A 139 10.01 13.68 7.46
CA GLU A 139 9.13 14.68 6.83
C GLU A 139 8.34 15.52 7.86
N GLN A 140 8.03 14.97 9.04
CA GLN A 140 7.39 15.71 10.14
C GLN A 140 8.27 16.77 10.81
N ASN A 141 9.60 16.62 10.75
CA ASN A 141 10.56 17.46 11.48
C ASN A 141 11.26 18.51 10.61
N THR A 142 11.08 18.43 9.29
CA THR A 142 11.46 19.46 8.31
C THR A 142 10.35 20.46 8.10
#